data_AF-A0A1D1ZUR9-F1
#
_entry.id   AF-A0A1D1ZUR9-F1
#
_cell.length_a   1.000
_cell.length_b   1.000
_cell.length_c   1.000
_cell.angle_alpha   90.00
_cell.angle_beta   90.00
_cell.angle_gamma   90.00
#
_symmetry.space_group_name_H-M   'P 1'
#
loop_
_entity.id
_entity.type
_entity.pdbx_description
1 polymer ?
#
loop_
_entity_poly.entity_id
_entity_poly.type
_entity_poly.pdbx_seq_one_letter_code
_entity_poly.pdbx_strand_id
1 'polypeptide(L)'
;MASGEESRATRVWLQKQFRTSGLQLDPGALSYLVDAVQGLHDPEEYIHRIMDEASAGAQRRLTLESLEGLVRRLDGARAQTSGTQVIPAFQTPVLEYDPIRKQFHASPAPPRLFPEAKSKIALYVNRYHLVHQRLRRNRLFRPTHWAGVAGAQGQECELTELKALLGLVGQSKYVLGFLSQPREGEYALEDLSARLPLDIQDAERTPGLFTENSIVVAEGQLQPSGRFKAVALGMPPPESRAASIEALQGLVTFGGSEPDAKEAAAWDASHPDDATLLLSDVWLDDACAMANLEALLATLAEADASSQPPPSLIVLCGDFLSPAGRRAVVGGGAAKTSAAGGAGGGLMGECRRAFDGLGRLLAQFPAVQEKSTLVLVPGPEDVGLGRALPHPGLPRAVLQGLLSAAPNTIVGSNPCRWGEWKVGGCSCS
;
A
#
# COMPACT_ATOMS: atom_id res chain seq x y z
N MET A 1 44.89 -27.61 -9.87
CA MET A 1 44.97 -27.13 -11.27
C MET A 1 43.61 -27.09 -11.95
N ALA A 2 42.70 -28.04 -11.70
CA ALA A 2 41.34 -28.06 -12.26
C ALA A 2 40.48 -26.81 -11.96
N SER A 3 40.51 -26.27 -10.72
CA SER A 3 39.66 -25.10 -10.37
C SER A 3 40.04 -23.79 -11.07
N GLY A 4 41.30 -23.65 -11.51
CA GLY A 4 41.77 -22.45 -12.21
C GLY A 4 41.37 -22.39 -13.68
N GLU A 5 41.24 -23.55 -14.33
CA GLU A 5 40.77 -23.63 -15.72
C GLU A 5 39.26 -23.43 -15.81
N GLU A 6 38.50 -23.98 -14.86
CA GLU A 6 37.05 -23.85 -14.77
C GLU A 6 36.63 -22.38 -14.53
N SER A 7 37.30 -21.68 -13.61
CA SER A 7 37.08 -20.24 -13.37
C SER A 7 37.38 -19.38 -14.61
N ARG A 8 38.36 -19.77 -15.43
CA ARG A 8 38.71 -19.06 -16.68
C ARG A 8 37.64 -19.27 -17.76
N ALA A 9 37.08 -20.48 -17.89
CA ALA A 9 36.01 -20.77 -18.83
C ALA A 9 34.72 -20.02 -18.48
N THR A 10 34.33 -20.03 -17.19
CA THR A 10 33.16 -19.28 -16.68
C THR A 10 33.26 -17.78 -16.95
N ARG A 11 34.46 -17.21 -16.75
CA ARG A 11 34.71 -15.79 -17.02
C ARG A 11 34.50 -15.42 -18.49
N VAL A 12 34.94 -16.28 -19.41
CA VAL A 12 34.78 -16.08 -20.87
C VAL A 12 33.31 -16.20 -21.26
N TRP A 13 32.60 -17.18 -20.71
CA TRP A 13 31.16 -17.38 -20.96
C TRP A 13 30.34 -16.16 -20.49
N LEU A 14 30.54 -15.67 -19.26
CA LEU A 14 29.86 -14.48 -18.73
C LEU A 14 30.11 -13.25 -19.62
N GLN A 15 31.36 -13.00 -19.99
CA GLN A 15 31.69 -11.87 -20.88
C GLN A 15 30.98 -11.97 -22.24
N LYS A 16 30.83 -13.17 -22.79
CA LYS A 16 30.11 -13.40 -24.05
C LYS A 16 28.61 -13.14 -23.89
N GLN A 17 27.98 -13.63 -22.83
CA GLN A 17 26.53 -13.45 -22.59
C GLN A 17 26.17 -11.97 -22.47
N PHE A 18 26.82 -11.25 -21.56
CA PHE A 18 26.52 -9.82 -21.35
C PHE A 18 26.82 -8.98 -22.59
N ARG A 19 27.89 -9.28 -23.34
CA ARG A 19 28.21 -8.58 -24.58
C ARG A 19 27.15 -8.80 -25.66
N THR A 20 26.59 -10.01 -25.76
CA THR A 20 25.53 -10.35 -26.73
C THR A 20 24.24 -9.60 -26.41
N SER A 21 23.95 -9.39 -25.12
CA SER A 21 22.82 -8.60 -24.64
C SER A 21 23.05 -7.08 -24.60
N GLY A 22 24.20 -6.59 -25.09
CA GLY A 22 24.52 -5.16 -25.14
C GLY A 22 24.91 -4.52 -23.80
N LEU A 23 25.24 -5.34 -22.79
CA LEU A 23 25.62 -4.95 -21.44
C LEU A 23 27.14 -5.05 -21.23
N GLN A 24 27.69 -4.20 -20.36
CA GLN A 24 29.10 -4.19 -19.98
C GLN A 24 29.29 -4.46 -18.48
N LEU A 25 30.07 -5.48 -18.13
CA LEU A 25 30.46 -5.76 -16.75
C LEU A 25 31.79 -5.08 -16.42
N ASP A 26 31.87 -4.43 -15.26
CA ASP A 26 33.17 -4.03 -14.71
C ASP A 26 33.93 -5.23 -14.10
N PRO A 27 35.23 -5.09 -13.79
CA PRO A 27 36.03 -6.19 -13.26
C PRO A 27 35.54 -6.75 -11.92
N GLY A 28 34.95 -5.91 -11.07
CA GLY A 28 34.43 -6.30 -9.76
C GLY A 28 33.14 -7.12 -9.88
N ALA A 29 32.19 -6.65 -10.70
CA ALA A 29 30.95 -7.33 -11.04
C ALA A 29 31.22 -8.68 -11.71
N LEU A 30 32.21 -8.74 -12.61
CA LEU A 30 32.60 -10.00 -13.25
C LEU A 30 33.17 -11.01 -12.25
N SER A 31 34.02 -10.58 -11.31
CA SER A 31 34.55 -11.47 -10.28
C SER A 31 33.43 -12.01 -9.39
N TYR A 32 32.52 -11.12 -8.97
CA TYR A 32 31.35 -11.49 -8.18
C TYR A 32 30.48 -12.55 -8.89
N LEU A 33 30.17 -12.36 -10.18
CA LEU A 33 29.35 -13.33 -10.93
C LEU A 33 30.06 -14.65 -11.13
N VAL A 34 31.38 -14.65 -11.37
CA VAL A 34 32.17 -15.89 -11.48
C VAL A 34 32.08 -16.71 -10.21
N ASP A 35 32.07 -16.08 -9.04
CA ASP A 35 31.91 -16.77 -7.76
C ASP A 35 30.45 -17.17 -7.51
N ALA A 36 29.48 -16.30 -7.85
CA ALA A 36 28.06 -16.55 -7.63
C ALA A 36 27.47 -17.70 -8.45
N VAL A 37 28.02 -17.97 -9.64
CA VAL A 37 27.53 -19.06 -10.51
C VAL A 37 28.17 -20.42 -10.20
N GLN A 38 29.21 -20.44 -9.36
CA GLN A 38 29.85 -21.70 -8.94
C GLN A 38 28.88 -22.49 -8.05
N GLY A 39 28.57 -23.72 -8.46
CA GLY A 39 27.68 -24.61 -7.70
C GLY A 39 26.18 -24.38 -7.92
N LEU A 40 25.79 -23.49 -8.84
CA LEU A 40 24.39 -23.39 -9.28
C LEU A 40 24.05 -24.56 -10.21
N HIS A 41 22.84 -25.11 -10.04
CA HIS A 41 22.31 -26.16 -10.92
C HIS A 41 22.02 -25.64 -12.34
N ASP A 42 21.55 -24.38 -12.46
CA ASP A 42 21.33 -23.71 -13.74
C ASP A 42 21.90 -22.27 -13.72
N PRO A 43 23.17 -22.09 -14.13
CA PRO A 43 23.78 -20.77 -14.18
C PRO A 43 23.28 -19.91 -15.35
N GLU A 44 22.73 -20.50 -16.42
CA GLU A 44 22.26 -19.74 -17.58
C GLU A 44 20.98 -18.97 -17.24
N GLU A 45 20.01 -19.64 -16.60
CA GLU A 45 18.77 -19.00 -16.15
C GLU A 45 19.04 -17.85 -15.17
N TYR A 46 19.94 -18.05 -14.20
CA TYR A 46 20.33 -17.03 -13.23
C TYR A 46 20.90 -15.77 -13.91
N ILE A 47 21.76 -15.96 -14.92
CA ILE A 47 22.37 -14.84 -15.66
C ILE A 47 21.36 -14.16 -16.59
N HIS A 48 20.46 -14.90 -17.24
CA HIS A 48 19.39 -14.30 -18.05
C HIS A 48 18.50 -13.36 -17.25
N ARG A 49 18.10 -13.74 -16.02
CA ARG A 49 17.29 -12.88 -15.15
C ARG A 49 18.01 -11.58 -14.76
N ILE A 50 19.33 -11.65 -14.49
CA ILE A 50 20.14 -10.46 -14.22
C ILE A 50 20.19 -9.54 -15.44
N MET A 51 20.33 -10.09 -16.64
CA MET A 51 20.38 -9.31 -17.88
C MET A 51 19.04 -8.65 -18.21
N ASP A 52 17.92 -9.34 -17.98
CA ASP A 52 16.57 -8.81 -18.24
C ASP A 52 16.26 -7.63 -17.32
N GLU A 53 16.55 -7.77 -16.02
CA GLU A 53 16.34 -6.70 -15.03
C GLU A 53 17.29 -5.50 -15.28
N ALA A 54 18.55 -5.76 -15.64
CA ALA A 54 19.48 -4.70 -16.03
C ALA A 54 19.00 -3.93 -17.27
N SER A 55 18.41 -4.64 -18.24
CA SER A 55 17.85 -4.07 -19.46
C SER A 55 16.59 -3.26 -19.18
N ALA A 56 15.69 -3.75 -18.33
CA ALA A 56 14.50 -3.05 -17.87
C ALA A 56 14.84 -1.74 -17.13
N GLY A 57 15.92 -1.74 -16.34
CA GLY A 57 16.46 -0.55 -15.68
C GLY A 57 17.26 0.39 -16.59
N ALA A 58 17.33 0.12 -17.89
CA ALA A 58 18.15 0.85 -18.88
C ALA A 58 19.64 0.97 -18.50
N GLN A 59 20.17 0.04 -17.70
CA GLN A 59 21.56 0.07 -17.23
C GLN A 59 22.46 -0.64 -18.23
N ARG A 60 23.24 0.11 -19.02
CA ARG A 60 24.17 -0.48 -20.01
C ARG A 60 25.49 -0.96 -19.42
N ARG A 61 25.89 -0.42 -18.27
CA ARG A 61 27.14 -0.78 -17.57
C ARG A 61 26.82 -1.16 -16.13
N LEU A 62 27.25 -2.35 -15.74
CA LEU A 62 27.05 -2.92 -14.42
C LEU A 62 28.35 -2.83 -13.63
N THR A 63 28.32 -2.00 -12.60
CA THR A 63 29.32 -1.97 -11.51
C THR A 63 28.98 -2.99 -10.43
N LEU A 64 29.95 -3.35 -9.59
CA LEU A 64 29.70 -4.23 -8.44
C LEU A 64 28.52 -3.74 -7.58
N GLU A 65 28.47 -2.44 -7.26
CA GLU A 65 27.37 -1.84 -6.48
C GLU A 65 26.01 -1.97 -7.18
N SER A 66 25.95 -1.68 -8.49
CA SER A 66 24.70 -1.83 -9.25
C SER A 66 24.26 -3.28 -9.38
N LEU A 67 25.21 -4.20 -9.48
CA LEU A 67 24.97 -5.63 -9.56
C LEU A 67 24.50 -6.19 -8.22
N GLU A 68 25.11 -5.80 -7.11
CA GLU A 68 24.60 -6.15 -5.77
C GLU A 68 23.20 -5.59 -5.54
N GLY A 69 22.91 -4.39 -6.05
CA GLY A 69 21.57 -3.82 -6.04
C GLY A 69 20.56 -4.63 -6.87
N LEU A 70 20.96 -5.10 -8.06
CA LEU A 70 20.17 -5.98 -8.93
C LEU A 70 19.93 -7.34 -8.27
N VAL A 71 20.98 -7.95 -7.75
CA VAL A 71 20.91 -9.24 -7.05
C VAL A 71 20.06 -9.12 -5.80
N ARG A 72 20.14 -8.04 -5.01
CA ARG A 72 19.22 -7.81 -3.88
C ARG A 72 17.77 -7.67 -4.33
N ARG A 73 17.49 -7.08 -5.50
CA ARG A 73 16.13 -7.02 -6.06
C ARG A 73 15.67 -8.38 -6.55
N LEU A 74 16.55 -9.13 -7.21
CA LEU A 74 16.26 -10.47 -7.72
C LEU A 74 16.12 -11.50 -6.60
N ASP A 75 16.95 -11.44 -5.55
CA ASP A 75 16.84 -12.24 -4.33
C ASP A 75 15.63 -11.80 -3.51
N GLY A 76 15.32 -10.49 -3.49
CA GLY A 76 14.05 -9.96 -3.01
C GLY A 76 12.83 -10.44 -3.81
N ALA A 77 13.01 -10.77 -5.09
CA ALA A 77 12.03 -11.40 -5.97
C ALA A 77 12.13 -12.94 -5.98
N ARG A 78 13.17 -13.51 -5.34
CA ARG A 78 13.39 -14.96 -5.16
C ARG A 78 12.67 -15.44 -3.90
N ALA A 79 12.46 -14.54 -2.94
CA ALA A 79 11.33 -14.65 -2.05
C ALA A 79 10.06 -14.32 -2.85
N GLN A 80 9.24 -15.34 -3.11
CA GLN A 80 7.84 -15.25 -3.52
C GLN A 80 7.52 -15.09 -5.02
N THR A 81 7.68 -16.19 -5.78
CA THR A 81 6.55 -16.63 -6.63
C THR A 81 5.52 -17.34 -5.73
N SER A 82 4.95 -16.60 -4.78
CA SER A 82 3.80 -17.02 -3.99
C SER A 82 2.61 -16.19 -4.42
N GLY A 83 1.42 -16.77 -4.47
CA GLY A 83 0.19 -16.05 -4.75
C GLY A 83 -0.13 -14.98 -3.71
N THR A 84 0.53 -15.00 -2.55
CA THR A 84 0.49 -13.91 -1.57
C THR A 84 1.55 -12.85 -1.88
N GLN A 85 1.13 -11.60 -2.01
CA GLN A 85 2.00 -10.45 -2.25
C GLN A 85 1.71 -9.33 -1.27
N VAL A 86 2.73 -8.62 -0.81
CA VAL A 86 2.59 -7.39 -0.02
C VAL A 86 3.24 -6.24 -0.80
N ILE A 87 2.43 -5.25 -1.13
CA ILE A 87 2.80 -4.09 -1.95
C ILE A 87 2.84 -2.85 -1.04
N PRO A 88 4.04 -2.32 -0.75
CA PRO A 88 4.18 -1.04 -0.06
C PRO A 88 3.49 0.10 -0.82
N ALA A 89 2.99 1.10 -0.10
CA ALA A 89 2.36 2.30 -0.67
C ALA A 89 3.26 3.01 -1.68
N PHE A 90 4.58 2.98 -1.48
CA PHE A 90 5.56 3.62 -2.37
C PHE A 90 5.80 2.85 -3.69
N GLN A 91 5.27 1.63 -3.81
CA GLN A 91 5.30 0.82 -5.04
C GLN A 91 3.93 0.77 -5.74
N THR A 92 2.92 1.40 -5.16
CA THR A 92 1.58 1.45 -5.77
C THR A 92 1.60 2.36 -7.01
N PRO A 93 1.04 1.93 -8.15
CA PRO A 93 0.91 2.77 -9.33
C PRO A 93 0.12 4.05 -9.05
N VAL A 94 0.64 5.20 -9.48
CA VAL A 94 -0.05 6.49 -9.38
C VAL A 94 -0.90 6.66 -10.63
N LEU A 95 -2.21 6.87 -10.45
CA LEU A 95 -3.15 7.10 -11.54
C LEU A 95 -3.64 8.55 -11.51
N GLU A 96 -3.70 9.16 -12.69
CA GLU A 96 -4.20 10.51 -12.91
C GLU A 96 -5.45 10.46 -13.80
N TYR A 97 -6.47 11.23 -13.44
CA TYR A 97 -7.69 11.32 -14.24
C TYR A 97 -7.58 12.49 -15.21
N ASP A 98 -7.77 12.22 -16.50
CA ASP A 98 -7.88 13.25 -17.52
C ASP A 98 -9.37 13.65 -17.68
N PRO A 99 -9.78 14.87 -17.26
CA PRO A 99 -11.17 15.30 -17.35
C PRO A 99 -11.65 15.55 -18.79
N ILE A 100 -10.73 15.77 -19.74
CA ILE A 100 -11.05 15.98 -21.15
C ILE A 100 -11.33 14.63 -21.81
N ARG A 101 -10.39 13.68 -21.65
CA ARG A 101 -10.53 12.32 -22.21
C ARG A 101 -11.47 11.42 -21.40
N LYS A 102 -11.81 11.83 -20.17
CA LYS A 102 -12.65 11.09 -19.21
C LYS A 102 -12.13 9.69 -18.90
N GLN A 103 -10.81 9.57 -18.75
CA GLN A 103 -10.13 8.29 -18.51
C GLN A 103 -8.97 8.47 -17.54
N PHE A 104 -8.63 7.40 -16.84
CA PHE A 104 -7.41 7.34 -16.06
C PHE A 104 -6.21 7.01 -16.94
N HIS A 105 -5.03 7.43 -16.51
CA HIS A 105 -3.76 6.99 -17.06
C HIS A 105 -2.73 6.89 -15.95
N ALA A 106 -1.70 6.07 -16.15
CA ALA A 106 -0.58 6.01 -15.23
C ALA A 106 0.21 7.33 -15.27
N SER A 107 0.55 7.86 -14.10
CA SER A 107 1.44 9.02 -14.01
C SER A 107 2.83 8.62 -14.50
N PRO A 108 3.44 9.37 -15.44
CA PRO A 108 4.78 9.07 -15.94
C PRO A 108 5.88 9.43 -14.93
N ALA A 109 5.56 10.21 -13.89
CA ALA A 109 6.52 10.68 -12.91
C ALA A 109 6.48 9.83 -11.64
N PRO A 110 7.64 9.41 -11.08
CA PRO A 110 7.66 8.71 -9.81
C PRO A 110 7.27 9.65 -8.66
N PRO A 111 6.58 9.13 -7.62
CA PRO A 111 6.25 9.91 -6.44
C PRO A 111 7.52 10.37 -5.70
N ARG A 112 7.45 11.54 -5.06
CA ARG A 112 8.55 12.17 -4.31
C ARG A 112 8.07 12.61 -2.92
N LEU A 113 8.91 12.44 -1.90
CA LEU A 113 8.60 12.87 -0.52
C LEU A 113 8.49 14.39 -0.37
N PHE A 114 9.31 15.14 -1.13
CA PHE A 114 9.32 16.61 -1.12
C PHE A 114 8.96 17.15 -2.51
N PRO A 115 7.69 17.08 -2.91
CA PRO A 115 7.26 17.58 -4.21
C PRO A 115 7.05 19.10 -4.19
N GLU A 116 6.80 19.67 -5.37
CA GLU A 116 6.46 21.10 -5.50
C GLU A 116 5.06 21.41 -4.94
N ALA A 117 4.78 22.68 -4.66
CA ALA A 117 3.48 23.14 -4.15
C ALA A 117 2.29 22.69 -5.04
N LYS A 118 2.50 22.57 -6.36
CA LYS A 118 1.50 22.08 -7.31
C LYS A 118 1.01 20.67 -6.98
N SER A 119 1.84 19.81 -6.39
CA SER A 119 1.44 18.46 -6.00
C SER A 119 0.43 18.45 -4.85
N LYS A 120 0.47 19.45 -3.95
CA LYS A 120 -0.56 19.63 -2.92
C LYS A 120 -1.91 19.99 -3.55
N ILE A 121 -1.92 20.83 -4.57
CA ILE A 121 -3.15 21.17 -5.32
C ILE A 121 -3.67 19.93 -6.06
N ALA A 122 -2.78 19.22 -6.76
CA ALA A 122 -3.11 18.01 -7.49
C ALA A 122 -3.75 16.93 -6.59
N LEU A 123 -3.34 16.82 -5.32
CA LEU A 123 -3.97 15.92 -4.36
C LEU A 123 -5.49 16.14 -4.25
N TYR A 124 -5.93 17.39 -4.05
CA TYR A 124 -7.36 17.72 -3.92
C TYR A 124 -8.09 17.62 -5.25
N VAL A 125 -7.46 18.05 -6.34
CA VAL A 125 -8.01 17.91 -7.71
C VAL A 125 -8.26 16.45 -8.05
N ASN A 126 -7.28 15.57 -7.79
CA ASN A 126 -7.39 14.14 -8.05
C ASN A 126 -8.45 13.48 -7.15
N ARG A 127 -8.52 13.86 -5.86
CA ARG A 127 -9.58 13.40 -4.95
C ARG A 127 -10.98 13.76 -5.47
N TYR A 128 -11.18 15.00 -5.92
CA TYR A 128 -12.45 15.45 -6.49
C TYR A 128 -12.78 14.66 -7.76
N HIS A 129 -11.84 14.59 -8.70
CA HIS A 129 -12.06 13.88 -9.96
C HIS A 129 -12.38 12.41 -9.76
N LEU A 130 -11.70 11.71 -8.84
CA LEU A 130 -11.93 10.29 -8.55
C LEU A 130 -13.39 10.03 -8.12
N VAL A 131 -13.96 10.90 -7.29
CA VAL A 131 -15.35 10.78 -6.84
C VAL A 131 -16.33 11.27 -7.92
N HIS A 132 -16.05 12.41 -8.53
CA HIS A 132 -16.94 13.04 -9.51
C HIS A 132 -17.19 12.16 -10.74
N GLN A 133 -16.13 11.57 -11.30
CA GLN A 133 -16.24 10.66 -12.44
C GLN A 133 -17.09 9.41 -12.13
N ARG A 134 -16.99 8.89 -10.90
CA ARG A 134 -17.78 7.76 -10.40
C ARG A 134 -19.25 8.12 -10.30
N LEU A 135 -19.55 9.29 -9.75
CA LEU A 135 -20.93 9.77 -9.64
C LEU A 135 -21.58 10.00 -11.00
N ARG A 136 -20.86 10.56 -11.98
CA ARG A 136 -21.38 10.73 -13.35
C ARG A 136 -21.75 9.40 -14.04
N ARG A 137 -21.11 8.30 -13.66
CA ARG A 137 -21.49 6.95 -14.12
C ARG A 137 -22.65 6.36 -13.34
N ASN A 138 -22.92 6.80 -12.12
CA ASN A 138 -23.96 6.26 -11.26
C ASN A 138 -25.36 6.63 -11.81
N ARG A 139 -26.27 5.66 -11.88
CA ARG A 139 -27.61 5.81 -12.45
C ARG A 139 -28.43 6.91 -11.78
N LEU A 140 -28.22 7.17 -10.49
CA LEU A 140 -28.93 8.22 -9.75
C LEU A 140 -28.60 9.62 -10.28
N PHE A 141 -27.40 9.85 -10.81
CA PHE A 141 -26.92 11.17 -11.21
C PHE A 141 -26.76 11.31 -12.73
N ARG A 142 -27.37 10.41 -13.52
CA ARG A 142 -27.35 10.50 -14.99
C ARG A 142 -28.50 11.39 -15.47
N PRO A 143 -28.26 12.33 -16.39
CA PRO A 143 -29.36 13.04 -17.05
C PRO A 143 -30.18 12.06 -17.89
N THR A 144 -31.50 12.07 -17.72
CA THR A 144 -32.45 11.27 -18.52
C THR A 144 -32.62 11.90 -19.91
N HIS A 145 -31.68 11.63 -20.83
CA HIS A 145 -31.70 12.16 -22.21
C HIS A 145 -32.73 11.47 -23.14
N TRP A 146 -33.96 11.19 -22.71
CA TRP A 146 -35.02 10.75 -23.63
C TRP A 146 -36.29 11.61 -23.50
N ALA A 147 -36.20 12.82 -24.06
CA ALA A 147 -37.35 13.67 -24.33
C ALA A 147 -38.23 13.02 -25.41
N GLY A 148 -39.17 12.19 -25.00
CA GLY A 148 -40.10 11.54 -25.94
C GLY A 148 -41.11 10.57 -25.34
N VAL A 149 -40.91 10.11 -24.09
CA VAL A 149 -41.89 9.28 -23.39
C VAL A 149 -42.25 9.94 -22.07
N ALA A 150 -43.43 10.55 -22.03
CA ALA A 150 -44.06 11.03 -20.82
C ALA A 150 -44.29 9.83 -19.88
N GLY A 151 -43.39 9.60 -18.91
CA GLY A 151 -43.54 8.47 -18.00
C GLY A 151 -42.39 8.18 -17.05
N ALA A 152 -41.18 8.73 -17.24
CA ALA A 152 -40.11 8.55 -16.26
C ALA A 152 -40.23 9.60 -15.14
N GLN A 153 -40.96 9.27 -14.06
CA GLN A 153 -40.96 10.00 -12.78
C GLN A 153 -39.62 9.85 -12.02
N GLY A 154 -38.49 9.87 -12.72
CA GLY A 154 -37.17 9.90 -12.11
C GLY A 154 -36.81 11.36 -11.83
N GLN A 155 -36.69 11.73 -10.56
CA GLN A 155 -36.20 13.05 -10.16
C GLN A 155 -34.78 13.24 -10.76
N GLU A 156 -34.58 14.29 -11.56
CA GLU A 156 -33.28 14.58 -12.18
C GLU A 156 -32.27 15.02 -11.12
N CYS A 157 -31.41 14.11 -10.65
CA CYS A 157 -30.31 14.46 -9.77
C CYS A 157 -29.05 14.85 -10.55
N GLU A 158 -29.17 15.83 -11.46
CA GLU A 158 -28.02 16.32 -12.23
C GLU A 158 -27.09 17.15 -11.33
N LEU A 159 -25.80 16.76 -11.29
CA LEU A 159 -24.78 17.49 -10.55
C LEU A 159 -24.48 18.83 -11.22
N THR A 160 -24.62 19.90 -10.45
CA THR A 160 -24.35 21.28 -10.86
C THR A 160 -23.04 21.77 -10.23
N GLU A 161 -22.20 22.44 -11.01
CA GLU A 161 -21.00 23.12 -10.49
C GLU A 161 -21.39 24.29 -9.58
N LEU A 162 -20.65 24.51 -8.50
CA LEU A 162 -20.97 25.56 -7.53
C LEU A 162 -21.00 26.95 -8.16
N LYS A 163 -20.08 27.24 -9.09
CA LYS A 163 -20.06 28.52 -9.80
C LYS A 163 -21.32 28.76 -10.66
N ALA A 164 -21.92 27.70 -11.21
CA ALA A 164 -23.11 27.81 -12.03
C ALA A 164 -24.36 28.19 -11.22
N LEU A 165 -24.37 27.92 -9.90
CA LEU A 165 -25.49 28.27 -9.02
C LEU A 165 -25.75 29.78 -8.94
N LEU A 166 -24.75 30.62 -9.23
CA LEU A 166 -24.90 32.08 -9.25
C LEU A 166 -25.98 32.54 -10.23
N GLY A 167 -26.24 31.79 -11.30
CA GLY A 167 -27.33 32.05 -12.26
C GLY A 167 -28.65 31.30 -11.94
N LEU A 168 -28.67 30.48 -10.89
CA LEU A 168 -29.75 29.54 -10.56
C LEU A 168 -30.26 29.75 -9.11
N VAL A 169 -30.14 30.97 -8.59
CA VAL A 169 -30.57 31.35 -7.23
C VAL A 169 -32.02 30.91 -6.99
N GLY A 170 -32.26 30.24 -5.86
CA GLY A 170 -33.57 29.71 -5.47
C GLY A 170 -33.99 28.40 -6.14
N GLN A 171 -33.22 27.87 -7.09
CA GLN A 171 -33.50 26.54 -7.67
C GLN A 171 -32.89 25.44 -6.82
N SER A 172 -33.64 24.34 -6.61
CA SER A 172 -33.09 23.13 -5.97
C SER A 172 -32.13 22.43 -6.91
N LYS A 173 -30.90 22.18 -6.46
CA LYS A 173 -29.82 21.56 -7.22
C LYS A 173 -29.05 20.57 -6.37
N TYR A 174 -28.47 19.58 -7.04
CA TYR A 174 -27.51 18.65 -6.45
C TYR A 174 -26.10 19.14 -6.77
N VAL A 175 -25.24 19.19 -5.76
CA VAL A 175 -23.87 19.68 -5.90
C VAL A 175 -22.90 18.70 -5.24
N LEU A 176 -21.69 18.60 -5.79
CA LEU A 176 -20.60 17.81 -5.23
C LEU A 176 -19.52 18.77 -4.74
N GLY A 177 -19.03 18.60 -3.51
CA GLY A 177 -17.95 19.45 -3.02
C GLY A 177 -17.28 18.95 -1.75
N PHE A 178 -16.15 19.55 -1.42
CA PHE A 178 -15.47 19.40 -0.14
C PHE A 178 -16.19 20.20 0.94
N LEU A 179 -16.51 19.53 2.04
CA LEU A 179 -16.95 20.18 3.26
C LEU A 179 -15.75 20.84 3.95
N SER A 180 -15.81 22.13 4.24
CA SER A 180 -14.75 22.86 4.97
C SER A 180 -15.34 23.74 6.08
N GLN A 181 -14.54 24.07 7.10
CA GLN A 181 -14.94 24.97 8.18
C GLN A 181 -13.94 26.13 8.29
N PRO A 182 -14.04 27.17 7.42
CA PRO A 182 -13.09 28.29 7.43
C PRO A 182 -13.00 29.05 8.75
N ARG A 183 -14.07 29.08 9.54
CA ARG A 183 -14.11 29.62 10.90
C ARG A 183 -15.00 28.73 11.75
N GLU A 184 -14.76 28.71 13.05
CA GLU A 184 -15.58 27.92 13.99
C GLU A 184 -17.07 28.23 13.81
N GLY A 185 -17.87 27.19 13.59
CA GLY A 185 -19.31 27.28 13.31
C GLY A 185 -19.69 27.74 11.89
N GLU A 186 -18.76 28.24 11.08
CA GLU A 186 -19.01 28.67 9.70
C GLU A 186 -18.57 27.59 8.72
N TYR A 187 -19.53 26.94 8.07
CA TYR A 187 -19.27 25.91 7.07
C TYR A 187 -19.23 26.48 5.65
N ALA A 188 -18.47 25.83 4.78
CA ALA A 188 -18.43 26.11 3.36
C ALA A 188 -18.36 24.81 2.55
N LEU A 189 -18.91 24.87 1.34
CA LEU A 189 -18.79 23.82 0.33
C LEU A 189 -17.92 24.32 -0.82
N GLU A 190 -16.97 23.51 -1.26
CA GLU A 190 -15.98 23.89 -2.27
C GLU A 190 -15.84 22.83 -3.36
N ASP A 191 -15.87 23.23 -4.63
CA ASP A 191 -15.54 22.38 -5.77
C ASP A 191 -14.36 23.01 -6.54
N LEU A 192 -14.04 22.50 -7.73
CA LEU A 192 -12.94 23.05 -8.54
C LEU A 192 -13.26 24.43 -9.16
N SER A 193 -14.49 24.91 -9.04
CA SER A 193 -15.01 26.12 -9.70
C SER A 193 -15.21 27.29 -8.74
N ALA A 194 -15.67 27.02 -7.52
CA ALA A 194 -16.03 28.03 -6.53
C ALA A 194 -16.11 27.47 -5.10
N ARG A 195 -16.20 28.38 -4.15
CA ARG A 195 -16.45 28.12 -2.73
C ARG A 195 -17.65 28.93 -2.28
N LEU A 196 -18.63 28.27 -1.67
CA LEU A 196 -19.85 28.90 -1.19
C LEU A 196 -20.03 28.69 0.32
N PRO A 197 -20.45 29.72 1.08
CA PRO A 197 -20.91 29.53 2.45
C PRO A 197 -22.06 28.51 2.47
N LEU A 198 -22.01 27.61 3.44
CA LEU A 198 -22.93 26.48 3.55
C LEU A 198 -23.79 26.64 4.83
N ASP A 199 -25.09 26.42 4.71
CA ASP A 199 -26.02 26.23 5.81
C ASP A 199 -26.46 24.75 5.84
N ILE A 200 -26.17 24.08 6.97
CA ILE A 200 -26.51 22.67 7.24
C ILE A 200 -27.40 22.52 8.48
N GLN A 201 -27.96 23.61 9.00
CA GLN A 201 -28.70 23.60 10.26
C GLN A 201 -29.94 22.69 10.18
N ASP A 202 -30.68 22.77 9.07
CA ASP A 202 -31.91 22.01 8.83
C ASP A 202 -31.70 20.83 7.86
N ALA A 203 -30.45 20.50 7.51
CA ALA A 203 -30.18 19.51 6.48
C ALA A 203 -30.36 18.08 7.01
N GLU A 204 -31.19 17.28 6.32
CA GLU A 204 -31.26 15.84 6.53
C GLU A 204 -29.93 15.18 6.13
N ARG A 205 -29.50 14.16 6.86
CA ARG A 205 -28.19 13.53 6.64
C ARG A 205 -28.36 12.05 6.40
N THR A 206 -27.76 11.54 5.33
CA THR A 206 -27.66 10.10 5.15
C THR A 206 -26.74 9.50 6.22
N PRO A 207 -26.84 8.20 6.53
CA PRO A 207 -25.84 7.52 7.34
C PRO A 207 -24.44 7.72 6.75
N GLY A 208 -23.48 8.09 7.61
CA GLY A 208 -22.10 8.38 7.21
C GLY A 208 -21.38 9.25 8.22
N LEU A 209 -20.05 9.25 8.15
CA LEU A 209 -19.21 10.14 8.95
C LEU A 209 -18.79 11.34 8.10
N PHE A 210 -19.33 12.51 8.45
CA PHE A 210 -19.05 13.77 7.76
C PHE A 210 -17.97 14.53 8.52
N THR A 211 -16.79 14.66 7.93
CA THR A 211 -15.65 15.39 8.51
C THR A 211 -15.21 16.52 7.58
N GLU A 212 -14.40 17.43 8.11
CA GLU A 212 -13.73 18.42 7.28
C GLU A 212 -12.88 17.73 6.18
N ASN A 213 -12.90 18.27 4.97
CA ASN A 213 -12.32 17.73 3.74
C ASN A 213 -12.98 16.45 3.20
N SER A 214 -14.13 16.03 3.76
CA SER A 214 -14.97 15.01 3.13
C SER A 214 -15.58 15.55 1.84
N ILE A 215 -15.62 14.72 0.79
CA ILE A 215 -16.38 15.04 -0.42
C ILE A 215 -17.81 14.56 -0.20
N VAL A 216 -18.77 15.46 -0.32
CA VAL A 216 -20.19 15.24 -0.03
C VAL A 216 -21.03 15.63 -1.24
N VAL A 217 -22.19 14.97 -1.38
CA VAL A 217 -23.25 15.42 -2.26
C VAL A 217 -24.25 16.19 -1.40
N ALA A 218 -24.58 17.41 -1.79
CA ALA A 218 -25.61 18.22 -1.12
C ALA A 218 -26.76 18.51 -2.09
N GLU A 219 -27.98 18.31 -1.62
CA GLU A 219 -29.19 18.86 -2.25
C GLU A 219 -29.55 20.17 -1.55
N GLY A 220 -29.83 21.21 -2.31
CA GLY A 220 -30.21 22.48 -1.71
C GLY A 220 -30.34 23.61 -2.71
N GLN A 221 -30.41 24.83 -2.18
CA GLN A 221 -30.62 26.04 -2.97
C GLN A 221 -29.59 27.11 -2.61
N LEU A 222 -29.07 27.81 -3.62
CA LEU A 222 -28.36 29.05 -3.37
C LEU A 222 -29.37 30.14 -3.01
N GLN A 223 -29.23 30.72 -1.83
CA GLN A 223 -30.07 31.82 -1.37
C GLN A 223 -29.58 33.17 -1.93
N PRO A 224 -30.45 34.20 -2.00
CA PRO A 224 -30.04 35.57 -2.39
C PRO A 224 -28.94 36.16 -1.50
N SER A 225 -28.78 35.65 -0.28
CA SER A 225 -27.68 36.00 0.64
C SER A 225 -26.30 35.53 0.15
N GLY A 226 -26.24 34.69 -0.89
CA GLY A 226 -25.02 34.03 -1.36
C GLY A 226 -24.66 32.75 -0.58
N ARG A 227 -25.52 32.31 0.36
CA ARG A 227 -25.33 31.08 1.12
C ARG A 227 -26.08 29.92 0.47
N PHE A 228 -25.43 28.77 0.33
CA PHE A 228 -26.08 27.54 -0.11
C PHE A 228 -26.77 26.89 1.10
N LYS A 229 -28.12 26.84 1.09
CA LYS A 229 -28.91 26.16 2.11
C LYS A 229 -29.13 24.71 1.69
N ALA A 230 -28.46 23.78 2.38
CA ALA A 230 -28.64 22.36 2.17
C ALA A 230 -29.96 21.88 2.80
N VAL A 231 -30.72 21.12 2.01
CA VAL A 231 -31.90 20.37 2.46
C VAL A 231 -31.49 18.95 2.83
N ALA A 232 -30.56 18.36 2.07
CA ALA A 232 -30.01 17.05 2.36
C ALA A 232 -28.50 17.01 2.10
N LEU A 233 -27.79 16.22 2.90
CA LEU A 233 -26.36 15.96 2.78
C LEU A 233 -26.10 14.46 2.78
N GLY A 234 -25.37 13.99 1.78
CA GLY A 234 -25.07 12.57 1.60
C GLY A 234 -23.63 12.28 1.25
N MET A 235 -23.17 11.09 1.59
CA MET A 235 -21.88 10.58 1.11
C MET A 235 -22.04 10.10 -0.33
N PRO A 236 -21.06 10.33 -1.22
CA PRO A 236 -21.06 9.78 -2.57
C PRO A 236 -21.20 8.25 -2.54
N PRO A 237 -22.22 7.64 -3.20
CA PRO A 237 -22.41 6.19 -3.18
C PRO A 237 -21.17 5.44 -3.67
N PRO A 238 -20.87 4.25 -3.10
CA PRO A 238 -19.80 3.40 -3.58
C PRO A 238 -20.09 2.85 -4.98
N GLU A 239 -19.05 2.51 -5.73
CA GLU A 239 -19.12 1.79 -7.01
C GLU A 239 -18.65 0.35 -6.77
N SER A 240 -19.28 -0.62 -7.45
CA SER A 240 -18.88 -2.02 -7.31
C SER A 240 -17.50 -2.26 -7.90
N ARG A 241 -16.81 -3.30 -7.43
CA ARG A 241 -15.51 -3.72 -7.99
C ARG A 241 -15.60 -3.95 -9.50
N ALA A 242 -16.62 -4.66 -9.97
CA ALA A 242 -16.81 -4.96 -11.39
C ALA A 242 -16.94 -3.68 -12.25
N ALA A 243 -17.76 -2.72 -11.81
CA ALA A 243 -17.92 -1.45 -12.50
C ALA A 243 -16.64 -0.60 -12.48
N SER A 244 -15.89 -0.65 -11.37
CA SER A 244 -14.61 0.05 -11.26
C SER A 244 -13.56 -0.52 -12.22
N ILE A 245 -13.43 -1.85 -12.29
CA ILE A 245 -12.50 -2.54 -13.20
C ILE A 245 -12.83 -2.22 -14.67
N GLU A 246 -14.11 -2.27 -15.04
CA GLU A 246 -14.56 -1.90 -16.39
C GLU A 246 -14.19 -0.45 -16.73
N ALA A 247 -14.41 0.47 -15.80
CA ALA A 247 -14.07 1.88 -15.97
C ALA A 247 -12.57 2.16 -16.06
N LEU A 248 -11.72 1.32 -15.46
CA LEU A 248 -10.27 1.46 -15.42
C LEU A 248 -9.58 0.85 -16.66
N GLN A 249 -10.33 0.15 -17.53
CA GLN A 249 -9.87 -0.29 -18.85
C GLN A 249 -8.52 -1.05 -18.84
N GLY A 250 -8.31 -1.92 -17.85
CA GLY A 250 -7.11 -2.74 -17.74
C GLY A 250 -5.88 -2.03 -17.13
N LEU A 251 -6.05 -0.85 -16.54
CA LEU A 251 -4.99 -0.24 -15.74
C LEU A 251 -4.72 -1.05 -14.46
N VAL A 252 -3.45 -1.34 -14.20
CA VAL A 252 -3.01 -1.94 -12.94
C VAL A 252 -3.19 -0.91 -11.83
N THR A 253 -4.12 -1.19 -10.92
CA THR A 253 -4.46 -0.26 -9.84
C THR A 253 -4.00 -0.73 -8.48
N PHE A 254 -3.85 -2.05 -8.29
CA PHE A 254 -3.45 -2.66 -7.02
C PHE A 254 -1.92 -2.60 -6.82
N GLY A 255 -1.15 -2.78 -7.89
CA GLY A 255 0.29 -2.99 -7.87
C GLY A 255 0.63 -4.48 -7.83
N GLY A 256 1.93 -4.81 -7.79
CA GLY A 256 2.40 -6.20 -7.81
C GLY A 256 2.21 -6.87 -9.17
N SER A 257 2.33 -8.20 -9.20
CA SER A 257 2.04 -8.97 -10.41
C SER A 257 0.60 -9.51 -10.35
N GLU A 258 -0.15 -9.30 -11.43
CA GLU A 258 -1.50 -9.85 -11.56
C GLU A 258 -1.41 -11.23 -12.21
N PRO A 259 -1.95 -12.29 -11.58
CA PRO A 259 -1.97 -13.62 -12.18
C PRO A 259 -2.97 -13.65 -13.34
N ASP A 260 -2.71 -14.49 -14.33
CA ASP A 260 -3.75 -14.84 -15.28
C ASP A 260 -4.86 -15.68 -14.60
N ALA A 261 -6.00 -15.86 -15.29
CA ALA A 261 -7.14 -16.59 -14.73
C ALA A 261 -6.82 -18.06 -14.39
N LYS A 262 -5.85 -18.66 -15.08
CA LYS A 262 -5.43 -20.06 -14.87
C LYS A 262 -4.47 -20.16 -13.68
N GLU A 263 -3.53 -19.24 -13.55
CA GLU A 263 -2.63 -19.12 -12.41
C GLU A 263 -3.41 -18.86 -11.12
N ALA A 264 -4.38 -17.95 -11.16
CA ALA A 264 -5.27 -17.67 -10.03
C ALA A 264 -6.09 -18.91 -9.64
N ALA A 265 -6.61 -19.66 -10.63
CA ALA A 265 -7.36 -20.89 -10.36
C ALA A 265 -6.50 -22.02 -9.82
N ALA A 266 -5.26 -22.15 -10.30
CA ALA A 266 -4.31 -23.13 -9.79
C ALA A 266 -3.87 -22.81 -8.36
N TRP A 267 -3.68 -21.53 -8.04
CA TRP A 267 -3.37 -21.09 -6.67
C TRP A 267 -4.53 -21.38 -5.72
N ASP A 268 -5.74 -20.92 -6.06
CA ASP A 268 -6.95 -21.11 -5.26
C ASP A 268 -7.24 -22.60 -5.00
N ALA A 269 -7.06 -23.46 -6.02
CA ALA A 269 -7.22 -24.91 -5.87
C ALA A 269 -6.13 -25.57 -5.02
N SER A 270 -4.93 -25.01 -4.95
CA SER A 270 -3.82 -25.55 -4.13
C SER A 270 -3.82 -25.00 -2.71
N HIS A 271 -4.59 -23.94 -2.43
CA HIS A 271 -4.66 -23.28 -1.14
C HIS A 271 -6.12 -23.04 -0.68
N PRO A 272 -6.95 -24.10 -0.57
CA PRO A 272 -8.37 -23.96 -0.25
C PRO A 272 -8.63 -23.42 1.16
N ASP A 273 -7.68 -23.61 2.08
CA ASP A 273 -7.76 -23.20 3.48
C ASP A 273 -6.87 -21.97 3.78
N ASP A 274 -6.49 -21.19 2.76
CA ASP A 274 -5.71 -19.96 2.95
C ASP A 274 -6.45 -18.98 3.86
N ALA A 275 -5.77 -18.58 4.94
CA ALA A 275 -6.27 -17.64 5.92
C ALA A 275 -5.23 -16.58 6.23
N THR A 276 -5.69 -15.36 6.51
CA THR A 276 -4.86 -14.27 7.02
C THR A 276 -5.25 -13.96 8.46
N LEU A 277 -4.28 -13.94 9.37
CA LEU A 277 -4.43 -13.47 10.74
C LEU A 277 -3.97 -12.01 10.85
N LEU A 278 -4.84 -11.11 11.30
CA LEU A 278 -4.52 -9.70 11.54
C LEU A 278 -4.54 -9.39 13.02
N LEU A 279 -3.44 -8.85 13.54
CA LEU A 279 -3.30 -8.38 14.91
C LEU A 279 -2.85 -6.92 14.88
N SER A 280 -3.35 -6.10 15.80
CA SER A 280 -2.99 -4.68 15.91
C SER A 280 -2.59 -4.35 17.34
N ASP A 281 -1.75 -3.33 17.50
CA ASP A 281 -1.23 -2.89 18.80
C ASP A 281 -0.55 -4.03 19.58
N VAL A 282 0.27 -4.81 18.87
CA VAL A 282 1.01 -5.94 19.43
C VAL A 282 2.23 -5.41 20.18
N TRP A 283 2.03 -5.03 21.44
CA TRP A 283 3.08 -4.44 22.30
C TRP A 283 4.13 -5.49 22.71
N LEU A 284 5.27 -5.47 22.04
CA LEU A 284 6.35 -6.45 22.18
C LEU A 284 7.18 -6.26 23.47
N ASP A 285 7.02 -5.13 24.16
CA ASP A 285 7.59 -4.83 25.47
C ASP A 285 6.66 -5.19 26.64
N ASP A 286 5.40 -5.54 26.37
CA ASP A 286 4.45 -5.97 27.38
C ASP A 286 4.47 -7.49 27.56
N ALA A 287 4.75 -7.94 28.78
CA ALA A 287 4.88 -9.37 29.07
C ALA A 287 3.57 -10.15 28.89
N CYS A 288 2.41 -9.52 29.12
CA CYS A 288 1.11 -10.16 28.95
C CYS A 288 0.79 -10.33 27.45
N ALA A 289 1.04 -9.29 26.65
CA ALA A 289 0.89 -9.34 25.20
C ALA A 289 1.78 -10.43 24.58
N MET A 290 3.05 -10.53 25.00
CA MET A 290 3.97 -11.57 24.53
C MET A 290 3.53 -12.99 24.94
N ALA A 291 3.02 -13.17 26.16
CA ALA A 291 2.48 -14.46 26.60
C ALA A 291 1.21 -14.88 25.82
N ASN A 292 0.33 -13.92 25.51
CA ASN A 292 -0.86 -14.18 24.69
C ASN A 292 -0.47 -14.50 23.24
N LEU A 293 0.53 -13.83 22.69
CA LEU A 293 1.07 -14.13 21.37
C LEU A 293 1.70 -15.52 21.32
N GLU A 294 2.44 -15.91 22.37
CA GLU A 294 2.99 -17.26 22.50
C GLU A 294 1.89 -18.32 22.53
N ALA A 295 0.84 -18.13 23.33
CA ALA A 295 -0.29 -19.06 23.40
C ALA A 295 -1.03 -19.17 22.05
N LEU A 296 -1.17 -18.05 21.33
CA LEU A 296 -1.74 -18.04 19.98
C LEU A 296 -0.87 -18.83 19.00
N LEU A 297 0.44 -18.58 18.98
CA LEU A 297 1.37 -19.30 18.11
C LEU A 297 1.42 -20.80 18.43
N ALA A 298 1.34 -21.18 19.71
CA ALA A 298 1.22 -22.58 20.13
C ALA A 298 -0.06 -23.22 19.58
N THR A 299 -1.20 -22.53 19.68
CA THR A 299 -2.47 -22.99 19.11
C THR A 299 -2.38 -23.18 17.60
N LEU A 300 -1.72 -22.27 16.88
CA LEU A 300 -1.50 -22.37 15.43
C LEU A 300 -0.51 -23.48 15.05
N ALA A 301 0.46 -23.78 15.90
CA ALA A 301 1.46 -24.82 15.66
C ALA A 301 0.88 -26.23 15.93
N GLU A 302 -0.02 -26.37 16.90
CA GLU A 302 -0.72 -27.62 17.23
C GLU A 302 -1.82 -27.97 16.22
N ALA A 303 -2.26 -27.00 15.42
CA ALA A 303 -3.23 -27.22 14.35
C ALA A 303 -2.60 -28.15 13.28
N ASP A 304 -2.90 -29.44 13.40
CA ASP A 304 -2.42 -30.47 12.48
C ASP A 304 -2.91 -30.16 11.05
N ALA A 305 -2.09 -30.53 10.06
CA ALA A 305 -2.38 -30.31 8.64
C ALA A 305 -3.69 -30.98 8.17
N SER A 306 -4.28 -31.85 9.00
CA SER A 306 -5.52 -32.58 8.72
C SER A 306 -6.80 -31.90 9.21
N SER A 307 -6.74 -30.93 10.13
CA SER A 307 -7.94 -30.25 10.68
C SER A 307 -8.04 -28.79 10.23
N GLN A 308 -7.01 -27.98 10.47
CA GLN A 308 -6.86 -26.60 9.96
C GLN A 308 -5.37 -26.24 9.90
N PRO A 309 -4.77 -25.94 8.74
CA PRO A 309 -3.40 -25.46 8.68
C PRO A 309 -3.25 -24.06 9.31
N PRO A 310 -2.04 -23.65 9.75
CA PRO A 310 -1.80 -22.28 10.16
C PRO A 310 -2.06 -21.30 9.00
N PRO A 311 -2.44 -20.05 9.29
CA PRO A 311 -2.72 -19.05 8.27
C PRO A 311 -1.50 -18.80 7.38
N SER A 312 -1.71 -18.61 6.08
CA SER A 312 -0.66 -18.31 5.10
C SER A 312 0.02 -16.96 5.39
N LEU A 313 -0.72 -16.03 5.99
CA LEU A 313 -0.25 -14.68 6.31
C LEU A 313 -0.58 -14.31 7.76
N ILE A 314 0.42 -13.85 8.50
CA ILE A 314 0.26 -13.26 9.83
C ILE A 314 0.69 -11.79 9.74
N VAL A 315 -0.26 -10.87 9.84
CA VAL A 315 -0.03 -9.43 9.78
C VAL A 315 -0.06 -8.86 11.19
N LEU A 316 1.08 -8.33 11.63
CA LEU A 316 1.19 -7.57 12.87
C LEU A 316 1.22 -6.08 12.51
N CYS A 317 0.19 -5.37 12.92
CA CYS A 317 0.10 -3.93 12.83
C CYS A 317 0.57 -3.31 14.14
N GLY A 318 1.43 -2.29 14.02
CA GLY A 318 1.86 -1.49 15.15
C GLY A 318 0.70 -0.70 15.80
N ASP A 319 0.95 -0.02 16.91
CA ASP A 319 2.30 0.24 17.46
C ASP A 319 2.93 -0.99 18.15
N PHE A 320 4.24 -1.19 18.02
CA PHE A 320 4.95 -2.37 18.55
C PHE A 320 5.54 -2.21 19.94
N LEU A 321 5.63 -0.98 20.45
CA LEU A 321 5.96 -0.71 21.85
C LEU A 321 4.72 -0.15 22.55
N SER A 322 4.49 -0.51 23.80
CA SER A 322 3.41 0.00 24.62
C SER A 322 3.56 1.52 24.84
N PRO A 323 2.46 2.25 25.15
CA PRO A 323 2.56 3.66 25.51
C PRO A 323 3.54 3.93 26.68
N ALA A 324 3.69 2.98 27.61
CA ALA A 324 4.64 3.08 28.70
C ALA A 324 6.09 2.93 28.21
N GLY A 325 6.38 1.93 27.38
CA GLY A 325 7.69 1.72 26.76
C GLY A 325 8.11 2.92 25.92
N ARG A 326 7.21 3.48 25.10
CA ARG A 326 7.49 4.70 24.33
C ARG A 326 7.81 5.90 25.21
N ARG A 327 7.04 6.13 26.28
CA ARG A 327 7.27 7.25 27.21
C ARG A 327 8.55 7.12 28.02
N ALA A 328 8.92 5.91 28.43
CA ALA A 328 10.15 5.65 29.18
C ALA A 328 11.40 6.12 28.41
N VAL A 329 11.31 6.13 27.08
CA VAL A 329 12.39 6.55 26.19
C VAL A 329 12.34 8.03 25.83
N VAL A 330 11.15 8.59 25.59
CA VAL A 330 11.00 10.00 25.19
C VAL A 330 11.13 10.97 26.38
N GLY A 331 10.75 10.54 27.59
CA GLY A 331 10.79 11.36 28.81
C GLY A 331 12.11 11.31 29.61
N GLY A 332 13.07 10.48 29.19
CA GLY A 332 14.32 10.24 29.90
C GLY A 332 15.46 11.11 29.39
N GLY A 333 15.48 12.40 29.76
CA GLY A 333 16.72 13.17 29.70
C GLY A 333 17.79 12.44 30.53
N ALA A 334 18.84 11.95 29.86
CA ALA A 334 20.12 11.53 30.46
C ALA A 334 20.07 11.00 31.91
N ALA A 335 19.24 10.02 32.26
CA ALA A 335 19.26 9.48 33.62
C ALA A 335 18.61 8.10 33.74
N LYS A 336 19.49 7.08 33.66
CA LYS A 336 19.60 5.89 34.53
C LYS A 336 19.72 4.59 33.73
N THR A 337 20.98 4.30 33.46
CA THR A 337 21.59 2.97 33.37
C THR A 337 20.95 1.98 34.34
N SER A 338 20.34 0.92 33.82
CA SER A 338 20.43 -0.40 34.45
C SER A 338 21.56 -1.18 33.78
N ALA A 339 22.33 -1.88 34.61
CA ALA A 339 23.62 -2.46 34.29
C ALA A 339 23.48 -3.72 33.41
N ALA A 340 23.46 -3.53 32.09
CA ALA A 340 23.88 -4.51 31.11
C ALA A 340 24.38 -3.74 29.88
N GLY A 341 25.70 -3.62 29.74
CA GLY A 341 26.34 -2.79 28.73
C GLY A 341 26.01 -3.23 27.30
N GLY A 342 25.47 -2.31 26.52
CA GLY A 342 25.34 -2.39 25.06
C GLY A 342 24.80 -1.07 24.52
N ALA A 343 25.43 -0.52 23.48
CA ALA A 343 25.06 0.76 22.88
C ALA A 343 23.58 0.77 22.41
N GLY A 344 22.74 1.64 22.99
CA GLY A 344 21.35 1.84 22.50
C GLY A 344 20.29 2.14 23.57
N GLY A 345 20.48 3.17 24.41
CA GLY A 345 19.50 3.58 25.45
C GLY A 345 18.36 4.47 24.94
N GLY A 346 17.87 4.25 23.72
CA GLY A 346 16.85 5.09 23.06
C GLY A 346 15.77 4.25 22.36
N LEU A 347 14.84 4.92 21.65
CA LEU A 347 13.62 4.27 21.14
C LEU A 347 13.98 3.10 20.21
N MET A 348 14.99 3.32 19.35
CA MET A 348 15.55 2.30 18.48
C MET A 348 16.11 1.09 19.24
N GLY A 349 16.71 1.29 20.41
CA GLY A 349 17.28 0.22 21.21
C GLY A 349 16.22 -0.60 21.94
N GLU A 350 15.16 0.04 22.46
CA GLU A 350 14.00 -0.69 22.99
C GLU A 350 13.26 -1.44 21.89
N CYS A 351 12.97 -0.79 20.74
CA CYS A 351 12.38 -1.48 19.60
C CYS A 351 13.21 -2.69 19.18
N ARG A 352 14.55 -2.53 19.08
CA ARG A 352 15.43 -3.65 18.75
C ARG A 352 15.32 -4.78 19.77
N ARG A 353 15.36 -4.50 21.08
CA ARG A 353 15.19 -5.51 22.13
C ARG A 353 13.85 -6.25 22.01
N ALA A 354 12.78 -5.51 21.73
CA ALA A 354 11.43 -6.04 21.59
C ALA A 354 11.32 -6.97 20.37
N PHE A 355 11.84 -6.55 19.21
CA PHE A 355 11.89 -7.38 18.00
C PHE A 355 12.84 -8.57 18.12
N ASP A 356 13.97 -8.43 18.83
CA ASP A 356 14.84 -9.57 19.16
C ASP A 356 14.08 -10.58 20.05
N GLY A 357 13.20 -10.09 20.94
CA GLY A 357 12.29 -10.91 21.74
C GLY A 357 11.27 -11.66 20.88
N LEU A 358 10.63 -10.97 19.95
CA LEU A 358 9.72 -11.58 18.97
C LEU A 358 10.43 -12.65 18.13
N GLY A 359 11.66 -12.39 17.68
CA GLY A 359 12.46 -13.37 16.94
C GLY A 359 12.73 -14.65 17.76
N ARG A 360 13.06 -14.51 19.05
CA ARG A 360 13.22 -15.66 19.96
C ARG A 360 11.91 -16.41 20.19
N LEU A 361 10.78 -15.71 20.23
CA LEU A 361 9.47 -16.34 20.36
C LEU A 361 9.14 -17.17 19.12
N LEU A 362 9.25 -16.57 17.93
CA LEU A 362 8.97 -17.26 16.66
C LEU A 362 9.86 -18.48 16.45
N ALA A 363 11.13 -18.43 16.88
CA ALA A 363 12.06 -19.56 16.78
C ALA A 363 11.58 -20.83 17.52
N GLN A 364 10.65 -20.70 18.47
CA GLN A 364 10.06 -21.83 19.19
C GLN A 364 8.96 -22.54 18.36
N PHE A 365 8.47 -21.92 17.29
CA PHE A 365 7.37 -22.40 16.46
C PHE A 365 7.78 -22.56 14.98
N PRO A 366 8.72 -23.46 14.64
CA PRO A 366 9.23 -23.61 13.27
C PRO A 366 8.13 -24.01 12.26
N ALA A 367 7.13 -24.80 12.68
CA ALA A 367 6.02 -25.18 11.81
C ALA A 367 5.17 -23.99 11.34
N VAL A 368 5.02 -22.96 12.19
CA VAL A 368 4.35 -21.70 11.81
C VAL A 368 5.24 -20.90 10.86
N GLN A 369 6.54 -20.81 11.12
CA GLN A 369 7.45 -20.09 10.22
C GLN A 369 7.59 -20.71 8.82
N GLU A 370 7.43 -22.02 8.73
CA GLU A 370 7.48 -22.74 7.45
C GLU A 370 6.23 -22.48 6.60
N LYS A 371 5.07 -22.38 7.23
CA LYS A 371 3.77 -22.29 6.55
C LYS A 371 3.20 -20.86 6.46
N SER A 372 3.62 -19.97 7.35
CA SER A 372 3.09 -18.61 7.48
C SER A 372 4.15 -17.57 7.11
N THR A 373 3.77 -16.60 6.29
CA THR A 373 4.54 -15.39 6.05
C THR A 373 4.19 -14.34 7.11
N LEU A 374 5.19 -13.83 7.84
CA LEU A 374 4.99 -12.73 8.78
C LEU A 374 5.08 -11.38 8.05
N VAL A 375 4.13 -10.48 8.29
CA VAL A 375 4.14 -9.11 7.77
C VAL A 375 4.11 -8.13 8.93
N LEU A 376 5.04 -7.18 8.94
CA LEU A 376 5.04 -6.06 9.88
C LEU A 376 4.54 -4.80 9.20
N VAL A 377 3.50 -4.18 9.76
CA VAL A 377 2.98 -2.88 9.33
C VAL A 377 3.21 -1.86 10.45
N PRO A 378 3.96 -0.77 10.22
CA PRO A 378 4.28 0.20 11.27
C PRO A 378 3.05 0.99 11.72
N GLY A 379 2.94 1.21 13.02
CA GLY A 379 1.98 2.13 13.63
C GLY A 379 2.47 3.59 13.60
N PRO A 380 1.59 4.55 13.93
CA PRO A 380 1.89 5.99 13.92
C PRO A 380 2.92 6.45 14.96
N GLU A 381 3.16 5.67 16.01
CA GLU A 381 4.11 5.99 17.09
C GLU A 381 5.37 5.10 17.06
N ASP A 382 5.51 4.26 16.04
CA ASP A 382 6.71 3.46 15.83
C ASP A 382 7.87 4.31 15.27
N VAL A 383 9.07 3.73 15.26
CA VAL A 383 10.27 4.39 14.74
C VAL A 383 10.11 4.69 13.24
N GLY A 384 10.24 5.97 12.86
CA GLY A 384 10.20 6.39 11.47
C GLY A 384 9.82 7.86 11.27
N LEU A 385 8.85 8.10 10.39
CA LEU A 385 8.39 9.44 10.00
C LEU A 385 7.23 9.95 10.88
N GLY A 386 7.01 9.34 12.04
CA GLY A 386 5.95 9.70 12.98
C GLY A 386 4.56 9.53 12.37
N ARG A 387 3.69 10.52 12.52
CA ARG A 387 2.29 10.43 12.06
C ARG A 387 2.08 10.76 10.57
N ALA A 388 3.14 10.92 9.79
CA ALA A 388 3.03 11.23 8.36
C ALA A 388 2.67 9.96 7.56
N LEU A 389 1.74 10.11 6.62
CA LEU A 389 1.33 9.03 5.70
C LEU A 389 1.71 9.35 4.25
N PRO A 390 2.08 8.33 3.45
CA PRO A 390 2.35 6.95 3.86
C PRO A 390 3.59 6.85 4.76
N HIS A 391 3.51 6.03 5.82
CA HIS A 391 4.63 5.73 6.70
C HIS A 391 5.48 4.61 6.08
N PRO A 392 6.80 4.79 5.89
CA PRO A 392 7.67 3.75 5.37
C PRO A 392 7.77 2.56 6.34
N GLY A 393 8.21 1.42 5.83
CA GLY A 393 8.46 0.26 6.69
C GLY A 393 9.52 0.53 7.75
N LEU A 394 9.47 -0.26 8.84
CA LEU A 394 10.39 -0.12 9.97
C LEU A 394 11.85 -0.22 9.52
N PRO A 395 12.78 0.55 10.12
CA PRO A 395 14.18 0.49 9.75
C PRO A 395 14.78 -0.90 9.98
N ARG A 396 15.49 -1.46 8.98
CA ARG A 396 16.12 -2.79 9.11
C ARG A 396 17.07 -2.90 10.31
N ALA A 397 17.65 -1.78 10.75
CA ALA A 397 18.53 -1.71 11.91
C ALA A 397 17.86 -2.16 13.23
N VAL A 398 16.54 -1.93 13.39
CA VAL A 398 15.80 -2.38 14.58
C VAL A 398 15.26 -3.80 14.42
N LEU A 399 15.23 -4.32 13.19
CA LEU A 399 14.69 -5.65 12.86
C LEU A 399 15.76 -6.73 12.69
N GLN A 400 17.04 -6.40 12.86
CA GLN A 400 18.14 -7.31 12.51
C GLN A 400 18.04 -8.69 13.17
N GLY A 401 17.74 -8.76 14.47
CA GLY A 401 17.60 -10.04 15.17
C GLY A 401 16.35 -10.80 14.74
N LEU A 402 15.22 -10.12 14.54
CA LEU A 402 14.01 -10.73 14.00
C LEU A 402 14.25 -11.33 12.61
N LEU A 403 14.82 -10.56 11.68
CA LEU A 403 15.08 -11.02 10.31
C LEU A 403 16.11 -12.15 10.25
N SER A 404 16.98 -12.25 11.26
CA SER A 404 17.90 -13.39 11.39
C SER A 404 17.17 -14.66 11.85
N ALA A 405 16.16 -14.52 12.72
CA ALA A 405 15.39 -15.64 13.27
C ALA A 405 14.22 -16.08 12.37
N ALA A 406 13.62 -15.14 11.63
CA ALA A 406 12.47 -15.31 10.75
C ALA A 406 12.73 -14.58 9.40
N PRO A 407 13.56 -15.15 8.51
CA PRO A 407 14.03 -14.49 7.29
C PRO A 407 12.92 -14.18 6.27
N ASN A 408 11.81 -14.91 6.32
CA ASN A 408 10.66 -14.70 5.42
C ASN A 408 9.76 -13.52 5.84
N THR A 409 10.12 -12.76 6.88
CA THR A 409 9.35 -11.61 7.34
C THR A 409 9.37 -10.48 6.31
N ILE A 410 8.18 -10.00 5.93
CA ILE A 410 8.00 -8.84 5.07
C ILE A 410 7.78 -7.60 5.93
N VAL A 411 8.47 -6.51 5.57
CA VAL A 411 8.30 -5.20 6.21
C VAL A 411 7.47 -4.31 5.29
N GLY A 412 6.18 -4.19 5.60
CA GLY A 412 5.24 -3.34 4.89
C GLY A 412 5.36 -1.86 5.26
N SER A 413 4.73 -0.99 4.48
CA SER A 413 4.46 0.41 4.84
C SER A 413 3.08 0.55 5.49
N ASN A 414 2.76 1.71 6.05
CA ASN A 414 1.39 2.04 6.47
C ASN A 414 0.86 3.24 5.65
N PRO A 415 -0.17 3.04 4.80
CA PRO A 415 -0.79 1.77 4.47
C PRO A 415 0.14 0.88 3.61
N CYS A 416 -0.20 -0.39 3.51
CA CYS A 416 0.25 -1.28 2.44
C CYS A 416 -0.96 -2.01 1.87
N ARG A 417 -0.77 -2.71 0.76
CA ARG A 417 -1.77 -3.62 0.19
C ARG A 417 -1.21 -5.02 0.26
N TRP A 418 -2.03 -6.00 0.55
CA TRP A 418 -1.66 -7.38 0.31
C TRP A 418 -2.79 -8.08 -0.44
N GLY A 419 -2.41 -9.01 -1.29
CA GLY A 419 -3.37 -9.78 -2.08
C GLY A 419 -2.94 -11.22 -2.14
N GLU A 420 -3.93 -12.10 -2.14
CA GLU A 420 -3.80 -13.51 -2.49
C GLU A 420 -4.40 -13.72 -3.87
N TRP A 421 -3.75 -14.52 -4.71
CA TRP A 421 -4.29 -14.92 -6.00
C TRP A 421 -5.53 -15.79 -5.80
N LYS A 422 -6.71 -15.32 -6.19
CA LYS A 422 -7.97 -16.08 -6.13
C LYS A 422 -8.74 -16.02 -7.44
N VAL A 423 -9.58 -17.02 -7.70
CA VAL A 423 -10.48 -17.02 -8.87
C VAL A 423 -11.42 -15.82 -8.78
N GLY A 424 -11.37 -14.92 -9.78
CA GLY A 424 -12.08 -13.63 -9.76
C GLY A 424 -11.18 -12.41 -9.50
N GLY A 425 -9.87 -12.62 -9.39
CA GLY A 425 -8.82 -11.64 -9.12
C GLY A 425 -8.57 -11.45 -7.63
N CYS A 426 -7.46 -10.78 -7.26
CA CYS A 426 -7.05 -10.61 -5.87
C CYS A 426 -8.22 -10.19 -4.98
N SER A 427 -8.58 -11.03 -4.02
CA SER A 427 -9.53 -10.68 -2.97
C SER A 427 -8.83 -9.65 -2.07
N CYS A 428 -9.28 -8.40 -2.11
CA CYS A 428 -8.90 -7.41 -1.12
C CYS A 428 -9.75 -7.68 0.13
N SER A 429 -9.16 -8.26 1.17
CA SER A 429 -9.73 -8.30 2.51
C SER A 429 -9.55 -6.96 3.24
#